data_AF-X0SSD8-F1
#
_entry.id   AF-X0SSD8-F1
#
_cell.length_a   1.000
_cell.length_b   1.000
_cell.length_c   1.000
_cell.angle_alpha   90.00
_cell.angle_beta   90.00
_cell.angle_gamma   90.00
#
_symmetry.space_group_name_H-M   'P 1'
#
loop_
_entity.id
_entity.type
_entity.pdbx_description
1 polymer ?
#
loop_
_entity_poly.entity_id
_entity_poly.type
_entity_poly.pdbx_seq_one_letter_code
_entity_poly.pdbx_strand_id
1 'polypeptide(L)'
;ELGRSKRDVMINHLGSVTELAQANLNQFQKGKKTIFSRVGRGTLEKFQERAILLSKSGSKPYLKSQISLPDAPTELFFDIETDPMRDICYLHGFLERRNRDTNTERYVAFFSDQPDEQEEKLAFSRAWEFIQKSMPCVIYYYSPYEKTQWKKLQGKYPDIMSEDDIVKMFNPEYAVDLYLNVVKKKTEWPTNDYSIKTLASYLGFRWRDESPSGAESIEWYHRWVETGDVNIKKRILKYNEDDCIATRVLLDGICLLPLQI
;
A
#
# COMPACT_ATOMS: atom_id res chain seq x y z
N GLU A 1 0.18 -7.22 -12.42
CA GLU A 1 -1.26 -6.92 -12.59
C GLU A 1 -1.59 -6.61 -14.05
N LEU A 2 -2.79 -6.98 -14.48
CA LEU A 2 -3.31 -6.63 -15.79
C LEU A 2 -3.97 -5.24 -15.71
N GLY A 3 -3.22 -4.21 -16.10
CA GLY A 3 -3.75 -2.84 -16.19
C GLY A 3 -4.85 -2.72 -17.24
N ARG A 4 -5.75 -1.72 -17.09
CA ARG A 4 -6.90 -1.49 -17.97
C ARG A 4 -6.53 -1.48 -19.46
N SER A 5 -5.49 -0.73 -19.83
CA SER A 5 -5.04 -0.65 -21.24
C SER A 5 -4.63 -1.99 -21.85
N LYS A 6 -4.03 -2.90 -21.06
CA LYS A 6 -3.68 -4.25 -21.52
C LYS A 6 -4.90 -5.17 -21.55
N ARG A 7 -5.84 -5.00 -20.61
CA ARG A 7 -7.11 -5.72 -20.60
C ARG A 7 -7.94 -5.42 -21.84
N ASP A 8 -8.09 -4.13 -22.18
CA ASP A 8 -8.93 -3.67 -23.29
C ASP A 8 -8.46 -4.23 -24.64
N VAL A 9 -7.15 -4.41 -24.85
CA VAL A 9 -6.64 -5.03 -26.09
C VAL A 9 -6.76 -6.56 -26.10
N MET A 10 -6.90 -7.20 -24.94
CA MET A 10 -7.01 -8.66 -24.81
C MET A 10 -8.47 -9.13 -24.80
N ILE A 11 -9.41 -8.31 -24.30
CA ILE A 11 -10.77 -8.74 -23.97
C ILE A 11 -11.57 -9.29 -25.16
N ASN A 12 -11.28 -8.82 -26.38
CA ASN A 12 -11.92 -9.32 -27.60
C ASN A 12 -11.51 -10.75 -27.99
N HIS A 13 -10.45 -11.29 -27.38
CA HIS A 13 -9.95 -12.65 -27.63
C HIS A 13 -9.96 -13.53 -26.36
N LEU A 14 -9.93 -12.91 -25.19
CA LEU A 14 -9.85 -13.54 -23.87
C LEU A 14 -10.80 -12.80 -22.93
N GLY A 15 -12.04 -13.28 -22.84
CA GLY A 15 -13.13 -12.64 -22.12
C GLY A 15 -13.12 -12.89 -20.61
N SER A 16 -12.40 -13.91 -20.14
CA SER A 16 -12.36 -14.27 -18.72
C SER A 16 -10.99 -14.73 -18.24
N VAL A 17 -10.82 -14.73 -16.91
CA VAL A 17 -9.64 -15.30 -16.24
C VAL A 17 -9.52 -16.79 -16.54
N THR A 18 -10.64 -17.52 -16.54
CA THR A 18 -10.66 -18.96 -16.85
C THR A 18 -10.25 -19.24 -18.29
N GLU A 19 -10.72 -18.45 -19.26
CA GLU A 19 -10.29 -18.57 -20.65
C GLU A 19 -8.77 -18.34 -20.79
N LEU A 20 -8.22 -17.30 -20.17
CA LEU A 20 -6.79 -17.05 -20.21
C LEU A 20 -5.99 -18.18 -19.53
N ALA A 21 -6.49 -18.75 -18.43
CA ALA A 21 -5.86 -19.87 -17.76
C ALA A 21 -5.77 -21.13 -18.64
N GLN A 22 -6.77 -21.36 -19.50
CA GLN A 22 -6.88 -22.55 -20.35
C GLN A 22 -6.34 -22.32 -21.79
N ALA A 23 -6.08 -21.07 -22.17
CA ALA A 23 -5.73 -20.74 -23.54
C ALA A 23 -4.40 -21.32 -24.01
N ASN A 24 -4.34 -21.80 -25.25
CA ASN A 24 -3.07 -22.09 -25.92
C ASN A 24 -2.44 -20.77 -26.38
N LEU A 25 -1.45 -20.26 -25.66
CA LEU A 25 -0.84 -18.95 -25.96
C LEU A 25 -0.21 -18.85 -27.36
N ASN A 26 0.10 -19.98 -28.01
CA ASN A 26 0.67 -19.99 -29.37
C ASN A 26 -0.31 -19.44 -30.41
N GLN A 27 -1.62 -19.53 -30.18
CA GLN A 27 -2.63 -18.97 -31.09
C GLN A 27 -2.56 -17.44 -31.16
N PHE A 28 -1.96 -16.80 -30.16
CA PHE A 28 -1.81 -15.35 -30.09
C PHE A 28 -0.45 -14.86 -30.60
N GLN A 29 0.39 -15.76 -31.15
CA GLN A 29 1.71 -15.40 -31.66
C GLN A 29 1.65 -14.87 -33.10
N LYS A 30 2.33 -13.74 -33.36
CA LYS A 30 2.49 -13.15 -34.71
C LYS A 30 3.97 -12.79 -34.93
N GLY A 31 4.71 -13.71 -35.55
CA GLY A 31 6.16 -13.57 -35.74
C GLY A 31 6.88 -13.49 -34.39
N LYS A 32 7.65 -12.42 -34.14
CA LYS A 32 8.33 -12.16 -32.86
C LYS A 32 7.45 -11.47 -31.80
N LYS A 33 6.20 -11.12 -32.14
CA LYS A 33 5.26 -10.40 -31.27
C LYS A 33 4.03 -11.26 -30.98
N THR A 34 3.16 -10.78 -30.10
CA THR A 34 1.79 -11.31 -30.01
C THR A 34 0.85 -10.47 -30.87
N ILE A 35 -0.39 -10.93 -31.04
CA ILE A 35 -1.47 -10.14 -31.67
C ILE A 35 -1.93 -8.96 -30.81
N PHE A 36 -1.59 -8.96 -29.51
CA PHE A 36 -1.99 -7.95 -28.55
C PHE A 36 -0.99 -6.78 -28.55
N SER A 37 -1.49 -5.58 -28.80
CA SER A 37 -0.67 -4.36 -28.77
C SER A 37 -0.04 -4.17 -27.38
N ARG A 38 1.28 -3.93 -27.33
CA ARG A 38 2.07 -3.69 -26.10
C ARG A 38 2.05 -4.85 -25.08
N VAL A 39 1.64 -6.06 -25.48
CA VAL A 39 1.72 -7.27 -24.65
C VAL A 39 2.65 -8.27 -25.35
N GLY A 40 3.88 -8.38 -24.88
CA GLY A 40 4.83 -9.37 -25.38
C GLY A 40 4.53 -10.78 -24.85
N ARG A 41 5.17 -11.80 -25.43
CA ARG A 41 4.98 -13.21 -25.06
C ARG A 41 5.18 -13.47 -23.57
N GLY A 42 6.31 -13.04 -23.00
CA GLY A 42 6.58 -13.21 -21.57
C GLY A 42 5.64 -12.42 -20.64
N THR A 43 4.99 -11.35 -21.14
CA THR A 43 3.93 -10.67 -20.36
C THR A 43 2.64 -11.47 -20.38
N LEU A 44 2.30 -12.07 -21.53
CA LEU A 44 1.12 -12.92 -21.69
C LEU A 44 1.24 -14.20 -20.85
N GLU A 45 2.42 -14.83 -20.83
CA GLU A 45 2.72 -15.99 -19.96
C GLU A 45 2.53 -15.65 -18.49
N LYS A 46 3.09 -14.53 -18.01
CA LYS A 46 2.85 -14.04 -16.65
C LYS A 46 1.38 -13.80 -16.35
N PHE A 47 0.59 -13.32 -17.31
CA PHE A 47 -0.84 -13.16 -17.09
C PHE A 47 -1.58 -14.51 -17.03
N GLN A 48 -1.17 -15.49 -17.83
CA GLN A 48 -1.70 -16.84 -17.78
C GLN A 48 -1.35 -17.56 -16.48
N GLU A 49 -0.12 -17.47 -15.98
CA GLU A 49 0.28 -18.04 -14.68
C GLU A 49 -0.62 -17.53 -13.56
N ARG A 50 -0.87 -16.22 -13.51
CA ARG A 50 -1.79 -15.61 -12.54
C ARG A 50 -3.23 -16.08 -12.75
N ALA A 51 -3.66 -16.20 -14.00
CA ALA A 51 -5.00 -16.67 -14.32
C ALA A 51 -5.21 -18.13 -13.89
N ILE A 52 -4.21 -18.99 -14.03
CA ILE A 52 -4.20 -20.37 -13.54
C ILE A 52 -4.33 -20.37 -12.02
N LEU A 53 -3.53 -19.55 -11.33
CA LEU A 53 -3.58 -19.44 -9.88
C LEU A 53 -4.97 -19.00 -9.39
N LEU A 54 -5.56 -17.98 -10.04
CA LEU A 54 -6.90 -17.47 -9.74
C LEU A 54 -8.02 -18.47 -10.04
N SER A 55 -7.87 -19.29 -11.09
CA SER A 55 -8.92 -20.22 -11.53
C SER A 55 -8.94 -21.52 -10.74
N LYS A 56 -7.82 -21.88 -10.11
CA LYS A 56 -7.69 -23.13 -9.34
C LYS A 56 -8.22 -22.94 -7.92
N SER A 57 -9.29 -23.66 -7.59
CA SER A 57 -9.83 -23.70 -6.23
C SER A 57 -8.77 -24.19 -5.23
N GLY A 58 -8.67 -23.53 -4.08
CA GLY A 58 -7.71 -23.84 -3.03
C GLY A 58 -6.27 -23.37 -3.29
N SER A 59 -6.04 -22.59 -4.35
CA SER A 59 -4.75 -21.90 -4.55
C SER A 59 -4.40 -21.03 -3.35
N LYS A 60 -3.11 -21.05 -2.99
CA LYS A 60 -2.55 -20.27 -1.88
C LYS A 60 -1.49 -19.30 -2.42
N PRO A 61 -1.29 -18.16 -1.75
CA PRO A 61 -0.19 -17.26 -2.06
C PRO A 61 1.16 -17.91 -1.77
N TYR A 62 2.19 -17.45 -2.48
CA TYR A 62 3.56 -17.96 -2.34
C TYR A 62 4.60 -16.87 -2.62
N LEU A 63 5.83 -17.13 -2.16
CA LEU A 63 7.00 -16.33 -2.51
C LEU A 63 7.63 -16.84 -3.81
N LYS A 64 7.90 -15.93 -4.73
CA LYS A 64 8.67 -16.17 -5.97
C LYS A 64 10.18 -16.15 -5.73
N SER A 65 10.62 -15.55 -4.63
CA SER A 65 12.02 -15.45 -4.22
C SER A 65 12.12 -15.11 -2.74
N GLN A 66 13.28 -15.39 -2.14
CA GLN A 66 13.52 -15.08 -0.74
C GLN A 66 13.43 -13.57 -0.45
N ILE A 67 12.85 -13.24 0.69
CA ILE A 67 12.74 -11.87 1.18
C ILE A 67 13.82 -11.65 2.23
N SER A 68 14.55 -10.54 2.08
CA SER A 68 15.37 -9.97 3.14
C SER A 68 14.71 -8.66 3.53
N LEU A 69 14.43 -8.49 4.81
CA LEU A 69 13.86 -7.29 5.40
C LEU A 69 14.88 -6.72 6.38
N PRO A 70 14.93 -5.39 6.53
CA PRO A 70 15.77 -4.77 7.55
C PRO A 70 15.30 -5.17 8.94
N ASP A 71 16.22 -5.11 9.90
CA ASP A 71 15.97 -5.51 11.29
C ASP A 71 16.25 -4.35 12.23
N ALA A 72 15.28 -4.04 13.08
CA ALA A 72 15.40 -3.09 14.18
C ALA A 72 14.43 -3.46 15.30
N PRO A 73 14.71 -3.07 16.56
CA PRO A 73 13.79 -3.30 17.67
C PRO A 73 12.44 -2.61 17.51
N THR A 74 12.37 -1.52 16.74
CA THR A 74 11.14 -0.75 16.51
C THR A 74 10.76 -0.82 15.04
N GLU A 75 9.47 -1.07 14.77
CA GLU A 75 8.87 -1.01 13.46
C GLU A 75 7.76 0.06 13.47
N LEU A 76 7.70 0.86 12.41
CA LEU A 76 6.64 1.84 12.17
C LEU A 76 5.89 1.44 10.90
N PHE A 77 4.59 1.16 11.02
CA PHE A 77 3.70 1.02 9.86
C PHE A 77 3.04 2.35 9.62
N PHE A 78 3.39 2.96 8.50
CA PHE A 78 3.13 4.35 8.20
C PHE A 78 2.11 4.49 7.07
N ASP A 79 1.08 5.29 7.34
CA ASP A 79 0.02 5.63 6.40
C ASP A 79 -0.37 7.12 6.53
N ILE A 80 -0.95 7.69 5.49
CA ILE A 80 -1.41 9.09 5.47
C ILE A 80 -2.80 9.21 4.85
N GLU A 81 -3.51 10.25 5.26
CA GLU A 81 -4.73 10.68 4.58
C GLU A 81 -4.55 12.08 4.01
N THR A 82 -5.07 12.28 2.78
CA THR A 82 -5.01 13.58 2.11
C THR A 82 -6.36 13.96 1.53
N ASP A 83 -6.58 15.26 1.36
CA ASP A 83 -7.68 15.83 0.61
C ASP A 83 -7.12 16.52 -0.65
N PRO A 84 -7.22 15.87 -1.83
CA PRO A 84 -6.74 16.45 -3.08
C PRO A 84 -7.47 17.74 -3.49
N MET A 85 -8.69 18.00 -2.98
CA MET A 85 -9.45 19.20 -3.33
C MET A 85 -8.93 20.43 -2.59
N ARG A 86 -8.43 20.25 -1.36
CA ARG A 86 -7.81 21.31 -0.55
C ARG A 86 -6.29 21.33 -0.62
N ASP A 87 -5.70 20.35 -1.30
CA ASP A 87 -4.25 20.18 -1.41
C ASP A 87 -3.55 19.99 -0.05
N ILE A 88 -4.20 19.26 0.88
CA ILE A 88 -3.76 19.07 2.27
C ILE A 88 -3.56 17.58 2.61
N CYS A 89 -2.47 17.25 3.30
CA CYS A 89 -2.25 16.01 4.02
C CYS A 89 -2.67 16.18 5.48
N TYR A 90 -3.90 15.78 5.82
CA TYR A 90 -4.51 16.11 7.10
C TYR A 90 -4.25 15.08 8.22
N LEU A 91 -3.70 13.91 7.89
CA LEU A 91 -3.40 12.88 8.88
C LEU A 91 -2.12 12.10 8.53
N HIS A 92 -1.26 11.94 9.54
CA HIS A 92 -0.11 11.06 9.54
C HIS A 92 -0.29 10.00 10.63
N GLY A 93 -0.44 8.74 10.22
CA GLY A 93 -0.66 7.61 11.12
C GLY A 93 0.52 6.68 11.21
N PHE A 94 0.79 6.21 12.42
CA PHE A 94 1.86 5.26 12.69
C PHE A 94 1.36 4.17 13.63
N LEU A 95 1.49 2.91 13.25
CA LEU A 95 1.46 1.81 14.21
C LEU A 95 2.91 1.50 14.60
N GLU A 96 3.29 1.84 15.83
CA GLU A 96 4.57 1.45 16.42
C GLU A 96 4.45 0.01 16.94
N ARG A 97 5.39 -0.86 16.56
CA ARG A 97 5.53 -2.23 17.09
C ARG A 97 6.96 -2.45 17.55
N ARG A 98 7.14 -3.09 18.72
CA ARG A 98 8.47 -3.40 19.27
C ARG A 98 8.75 -4.88 19.25
N ASN A 99 9.99 -5.25 18.91
CA ASN A 99 10.51 -6.61 18.88
C ASN A 99 9.60 -7.60 18.13
N ARG A 100 8.88 -7.12 17.11
CA ARG A 100 7.89 -7.89 16.34
C ARG A 100 6.79 -8.54 17.19
N ASP A 101 6.48 -7.97 18.36
CA ASP A 101 5.44 -8.43 19.27
C ASP A 101 4.18 -7.58 19.13
N THR A 102 3.08 -8.19 18.68
CA THR A 102 1.79 -7.52 18.49
C THR A 102 1.21 -6.96 19.80
N ASN A 103 1.60 -7.48 20.97
CA ASN A 103 1.14 -6.96 22.26
C ASN A 103 1.76 -5.60 22.62
N THR A 104 2.80 -5.18 21.89
CA THR A 104 3.47 -3.89 22.08
C THR A 104 2.95 -2.80 21.14
N GLU A 105 1.97 -3.14 20.30
CA GLU A 105 1.46 -2.24 19.28
C GLU A 105 0.82 -0.99 19.88
N ARG A 106 1.19 0.17 19.34
CA ARG A 106 0.64 1.47 19.73
C ARG A 106 0.41 2.34 18.51
N TYR A 107 -0.83 2.74 18.30
CA TYR A 107 -1.17 3.72 17.27
C TYR A 107 -0.86 5.14 17.74
N VAL A 108 -0.19 5.91 16.88
CA VAL A 108 0.17 7.31 17.07
C VAL A 108 -0.25 8.07 15.82
N ALA A 109 -0.96 9.18 16.02
CA ALA A 109 -1.52 9.98 14.94
C ALA A 109 -1.21 11.47 15.13
N PHE A 110 -0.92 12.13 14.02
CA PHE A 110 -0.79 13.59 13.94
C PHE A 110 -1.80 14.10 12.92
N PHE A 111 -2.81 14.78 13.41
CA PHE A 111 -3.97 15.22 12.63
C PHE A 111 -3.99 16.75 12.58
N SER A 112 -4.33 17.31 11.42
CA SER A 112 -4.54 18.75 11.23
C SER A 112 -5.93 19.14 11.69
N ASP A 113 -6.02 19.85 12.82
CA ASP A 113 -7.30 20.18 13.46
C ASP A 113 -8.05 21.31 12.76
N GLN A 114 -7.46 21.92 11.74
CA GLN A 114 -8.11 22.81 10.78
C GLN A 114 -7.59 22.51 9.37
N PRO A 115 -8.40 22.74 8.33
CA PRO A 115 -8.01 22.55 6.93
C PRO A 115 -7.17 23.74 6.42
N ASP A 116 -6.13 24.12 7.15
CA ASP A 116 -5.26 25.23 6.81
C ASP A 116 -3.77 24.83 6.81
N GLU A 117 -2.95 25.71 6.25
CA GLU A 117 -1.52 25.51 6.08
C GLU A 117 -0.78 25.39 7.43
N GLN A 118 -1.23 26.11 8.46
CA GLN A 118 -0.57 26.14 9.76
C GLN A 118 -0.75 24.79 10.48
N GLU A 119 -1.95 24.24 10.47
CA GLU A 119 -2.26 22.94 11.07
C GLU A 119 -1.68 21.77 10.26
N GLU A 120 -1.62 21.86 8.93
CA GLU A 120 -0.90 20.87 8.10
C GLU A 120 0.59 20.86 8.44
N LYS A 121 1.22 22.04 8.50
CA LYS A 121 2.64 22.17 8.86
C LYS A 121 2.92 21.64 10.26
N LEU A 122 2.04 21.90 11.22
CA LEU A 122 2.18 21.41 12.59
C LEU A 122 2.05 19.88 12.68
N ALA A 123 1.07 19.29 11.98
CA ALA A 123 0.91 17.84 11.92
C ALA A 123 2.13 17.17 11.28
N PHE A 124 2.62 17.71 10.15
CA PHE A 124 3.82 17.23 9.47
C PHE A 124 5.07 17.33 10.36
N SER A 125 5.27 18.47 11.05
CA SER A 125 6.38 18.68 11.96
C SER A 125 6.41 17.66 13.11
N ARG A 126 5.25 17.42 13.74
CA ARG A 126 5.13 16.45 14.83
C ARG A 126 5.33 15.01 14.35
N ALA A 127 4.81 14.68 13.16
CA ALA A 127 5.03 13.39 12.53
C ALA A 127 6.52 13.15 12.25
N TRP A 128 7.23 14.16 11.75
CA TRP A 128 8.66 14.06 11.52
C TRP A 128 9.44 13.87 12.83
N GLU A 129 9.14 14.69 13.85
CA GLU A 129 9.76 14.57 15.17
C GLU A 129 9.54 13.17 15.79
N PHE A 130 8.35 12.58 15.59
CA PHE A 130 8.05 11.23 16.04
C PHE A 130 8.92 10.16 15.37
N ILE A 131 9.12 10.24 14.06
CA ILE A 131 10.02 9.32 13.34
C ILE A 131 11.45 9.48 13.86
N GLN A 132 11.93 10.71 14.02
CA GLN A 132 13.28 10.98 14.54
C GLN A 132 13.48 10.37 15.93
N LYS A 133 12.49 10.50 16.83
CA LYS A 133 12.53 9.91 18.18
C LYS A 133 12.42 8.39 18.19
N SER A 134 11.87 7.80 17.13
CA SER A 134 11.68 6.34 17.01
C SER A 134 12.92 5.63 16.46
N MET A 135 13.87 6.36 15.88
CA MET A 135 15.11 5.79 15.35
C MET A 135 16.02 5.23 16.47
N PRO A 136 16.69 4.08 16.25
CA PRO A 136 16.66 3.25 15.05
C PRO A 136 15.35 2.45 14.92
N CYS A 137 14.71 2.52 13.74
CA CYS A 137 13.50 1.78 13.41
C CYS A 137 13.48 1.32 11.95
N VAL A 138 12.59 0.39 11.63
CA VAL A 138 12.19 0.07 10.25
C VAL A 138 10.86 0.75 9.95
N ILE A 139 10.77 1.44 8.82
CA ILE A 139 9.54 2.08 8.35
C ILE A 139 8.94 1.25 7.23
N TYR A 140 7.74 0.72 7.44
CA TYR A 140 6.95 0.04 6.43
C TYR A 140 5.83 0.96 5.97
N TYR A 141 5.68 1.08 4.66
CA TYR A 141 4.57 1.81 4.05
C TYR A 141 4.10 1.03 2.83
N TYR A 142 2.85 1.21 2.43
CA TYR A 142 2.29 0.32 1.43
C TYR A 142 2.78 0.66 0.03
N SER A 143 2.87 1.94 -0.34
CA SER A 143 3.04 2.33 -1.73
C SER A 143 3.93 3.57 -1.93
N PRO A 144 4.32 3.91 -3.17
CA PRO A 144 5.06 5.15 -3.43
C PRO A 144 4.32 6.43 -3.05
N TYR A 145 3.01 6.34 -2.79
CA TYR A 145 2.17 7.49 -2.49
C TYR A 145 2.63 8.23 -1.23
N GLU A 146 2.89 7.52 -0.13
CA GLU A 146 3.40 8.10 1.12
C GLU A 146 4.69 8.92 0.89
N LYS A 147 5.66 8.33 0.19
CA LYS A 147 6.90 9.02 -0.20
C LYS A 147 6.66 10.24 -1.08
N THR A 148 5.71 10.16 -2.01
CA THR A 148 5.37 11.24 -2.93
C THR A 148 4.76 12.42 -2.17
N GLN A 149 3.83 12.16 -1.26
CA GLN A 149 3.20 13.19 -0.45
C GLN A 149 4.18 13.82 0.54
N TRP A 150 5.05 13.04 1.19
CA TRP A 150 6.06 13.61 2.08
C TRP A 150 7.12 14.43 1.35
N LYS A 151 7.49 14.06 0.13
CA LYS A 151 8.34 14.91 -0.72
C LYS A 151 7.65 16.23 -1.07
N LYS A 152 6.34 16.20 -1.29
CA LYS A 152 5.55 17.42 -1.53
C LYS A 152 5.47 18.30 -0.28
N LEU A 153 5.21 17.72 0.89
CA LEU A 153 5.21 18.44 2.17
C LEU A 153 6.57 19.03 2.49
N GLN A 154 7.66 18.30 2.24
CA GLN A 154 9.03 18.81 2.38
C GLN A 154 9.26 20.04 1.49
N GLY A 155 8.82 20.01 0.22
CA GLY A 155 8.91 21.16 -0.67
C GLY A 155 8.04 22.35 -0.24
N LYS A 156 6.88 22.09 0.39
CA LYS A 156 5.97 23.10 0.93
C LYS A 156 6.49 23.72 2.24
N TYR A 157 7.14 22.92 3.08
CA TYR A 157 7.64 23.28 4.42
C TYR A 157 9.12 22.93 4.60
N PRO A 158 10.04 23.58 3.86
CA PRO A 158 11.46 23.24 3.87
C PRO A 158 12.16 23.57 5.20
N ASP A 159 11.54 24.36 6.08
CA ASP A 159 12.03 24.65 7.42
C ASP A 159 11.77 23.51 8.44
N ILE A 160 10.89 22.55 8.09
CA ILE A 160 10.58 21.39 8.93
C ILE A 160 11.49 20.20 8.63
N MET A 161 11.78 19.97 7.35
CA MET A 161 12.54 18.83 6.87
C MET A 161 13.40 19.25 5.68
N SER A 162 14.69 18.90 5.69
CA SER A 162 15.58 19.16 4.56
C SER A 162 15.41 18.14 3.41
N GLU A 163 15.93 18.45 2.23
CA GLU A 163 15.97 17.49 1.11
C GLU A 163 16.78 16.22 1.45
N ASP A 164 17.82 16.36 2.26
CA ASP A 164 18.62 15.23 2.75
C ASP A 164 17.82 14.35 3.73
N ASP A 165 16.98 14.96 4.56
CA ASP A 165 16.16 14.25 5.54
C ASP A 165 15.11 13.38 4.85
N ILE A 166 14.45 13.87 3.80
CA ILE A 166 13.47 13.06 3.05
C ILE A 166 14.15 11.90 2.31
N VAL A 167 15.39 12.09 1.82
CA VAL A 167 16.20 11.01 1.23
C VAL A 167 16.56 9.97 2.28
N LYS A 168 17.00 10.40 3.47
CA LYS A 168 17.32 9.51 4.59
C LYS A 168 16.09 8.75 5.06
N MET A 169 14.98 9.43 5.33
CA MET A 169 13.75 8.81 5.81
C MET A 169 13.30 7.64 4.92
N PHE A 170 13.41 7.78 3.61
CA PHE A 170 13.04 6.75 2.64
C PHE A 170 14.26 5.96 2.11
N ASN A 171 15.32 5.82 2.91
CA ASN A 171 16.49 5.01 2.59
C ASN A 171 16.09 3.51 2.55
N PRO A 172 16.37 2.78 1.45
CA PRO A 172 16.01 1.37 1.31
C PRO A 172 16.65 0.44 2.34
N GLU A 173 17.65 0.88 3.11
CA GLU A 173 18.25 0.12 4.21
C GLU A 173 17.32 -0.05 5.43
N TYR A 174 16.33 0.82 5.60
CA TYR A 174 15.37 0.74 6.72
C TYR A 174 13.96 1.20 6.39
N ALA A 175 13.70 1.72 5.19
CA ALA A 175 12.37 2.08 4.71
C ALA A 175 11.94 1.14 3.57
N VAL A 176 10.79 0.48 3.75
CA VAL A 176 10.32 -0.58 2.86
C VAL A 176 8.96 -0.24 2.28
N ASP A 177 8.95 0.06 0.98
CA ASP A 177 7.74 0.05 0.14
C ASP A 177 7.27 -1.40 -0.03
N LEU A 178 6.26 -1.82 0.73
CA LEU A 178 5.80 -3.20 0.68
C LEU A 178 5.25 -3.57 -0.69
N TYR A 179 4.56 -2.67 -1.39
CA TYR A 179 3.98 -2.95 -2.69
C TYR A 179 5.03 -3.20 -3.77
N LEU A 180 5.96 -2.25 -3.97
CA LEU A 180 6.96 -2.33 -5.04
C LEU A 180 8.14 -3.21 -4.68
N ASN A 181 8.59 -3.22 -3.43
CA ASN A 181 9.81 -3.95 -3.05
C ASN A 181 9.53 -5.42 -2.73
N VAL A 182 8.31 -5.72 -2.26
CA VAL A 182 7.95 -7.06 -1.76
C VAL A 182 6.81 -7.66 -2.57
N VAL A 183 5.58 -7.13 -2.48
CA VAL A 183 4.38 -7.75 -3.05
C VAL A 183 4.53 -7.99 -4.55
N LYS A 184 4.76 -6.94 -5.36
CA LYS A 184 4.87 -7.07 -6.82
C LYS A 184 6.04 -7.94 -7.26
N LYS A 185 7.19 -7.77 -6.61
CA LYS A 185 8.45 -8.39 -7.05
C LYS A 185 8.59 -9.83 -6.57
N LYS A 186 8.21 -10.12 -5.33
CA LYS A 186 8.60 -11.33 -4.61
C LYS A 186 7.44 -12.23 -4.23
N THR A 187 6.19 -11.81 -4.44
CA THR A 187 5.01 -12.63 -4.09
C THR A 187 4.09 -12.83 -5.29
N GLU A 188 3.24 -13.84 -5.21
CA GLU A 188 2.10 -14.03 -6.10
C GLU A 188 0.90 -14.47 -5.27
N TRP A 189 -0.28 -13.92 -5.57
CA TRP A 189 -1.50 -14.11 -4.79
C TRP A 189 -2.66 -14.56 -5.66
N PRO A 190 -3.54 -15.44 -5.18
CA PRO A 190 -4.78 -15.80 -5.85
C PRO A 190 -5.83 -14.68 -5.69
N THR A 191 -5.47 -13.44 -6.03
CA THR A 191 -6.31 -12.24 -5.94
C THR A 191 -6.29 -11.43 -7.24
N ASN A 192 -7.40 -10.73 -7.52
CA ASN A 192 -7.54 -9.97 -8.76
C ASN A 192 -6.56 -8.80 -8.86
N ASP A 193 -6.29 -8.17 -7.71
CA ASP A 193 -5.36 -7.06 -7.54
C ASP A 193 -4.46 -7.28 -6.32
N TYR A 194 -3.47 -6.40 -6.22
CA TYR A 194 -2.58 -6.28 -5.07
C TYR A 194 -2.84 -4.96 -4.36
N SER A 195 -4.10 -4.64 -4.03
CA SER A 195 -4.36 -3.57 -3.08
C SER A 195 -4.19 -4.08 -1.65
N ILE A 196 -3.87 -3.18 -0.71
CA ILE A 196 -3.73 -3.54 0.70
C ILE A 196 -5.03 -4.14 1.24
N LYS A 197 -6.17 -3.60 0.80
CA LYS A 197 -7.51 -4.09 1.15
C LYS A 197 -7.73 -5.53 0.75
N THR A 198 -7.43 -5.86 -0.50
CA THR A 198 -7.55 -7.23 -1.00
C THR A 198 -6.62 -8.18 -0.27
N LEU A 199 -5.35 -7.82 -0.10
CA LEU A 199 -4.36 -8.74 0.46
C LEU A 199 -4.50 -8.94 1.98
N ALA A 200 -4.73 -7.88 2.75
CA ALA A 200 -4.95 -8.02 4.19
C ALA A 200 -6.29 -8.74 4.47
N SER A 201 -7.34 -8.49 3.68
CA SER A 201 -8.60 -9.23 3.80
C SER A 201 -8.42 -10.72 3.46
N TYR A 202 -7.59 -11.04 2.47
CA TYR A 202 -7.23 -12.44 2.16
C TYR A 202 -6.56 -13.12 3.37
N LEU A 203 -5.76 -12.37 4.13
CA LEU A 203 -5.12 -12.82 5.37
C LEU A 203 -6.04 -12.78 6.60
N GLY A 204 -7.33 -12.48 6.42
CA GLY A 204 -8.33 -12.49 7.48
C GLY A 204 -8.49 -11.17 8.25
N PHE A 205 -7.77 -10.12 7.88
CA PHE A 205 -8.00 -8.79 8.45
C PHE A 205 -9.35 -8.22 8.04
N ARG A 206 -9.96 -7.44 8.93
CA ARG A 206 -11.22 -6.75 8.66
C ARG A 206 -11.10 -5.34 9.19
N TRP A 207 -11.30 -4.36 8.32
CA TRP A 207 -11.49 -2.98 8.73
C TRP A 207 -12.71 -2.90 9.65
N ARG A 208 -12.63 -2.00 10.63
CA ARG A 208 -13.69 -1.78 11.61
C ARG A 208 -14.79 -0.88 11.06
N ASP A 209 -14.57 -0.22 9.93
CA ASP A 209 -15.59 0.52 9.18
C ASP A 209 -16.30 -0.38 8.16
N GLU A 210 -17.56 -0.10 7.87
CA GLU A 210 -18.37 -0.86 6.90
C GLU A 210 -18.03 -0.51 5.45
N SER A 211 -17.52 0.70 5.18
CA SER A 211 -17.14 1.16 3.85
C SER A 211 -15.73 1.75 3.82
N PRO A 212 -14.68 0.92 4.06
CA PRO A 212 -13.30 1.40 4.16
C PRO A 212 -12.76 1.79 2.78
N SER A 213 -12.74 3.08 2.47
CA SER A 213 -12.38 3.62 1.17
C SER A 213 -11.66 4.97 1.33
N GLY A 214 -10.58 5.19 0.57
CA GLY A 214 -9.90 6.50 0.58
C GLY A 214 -10.76 7.62 -0.02
N ALA A 215 -11.75 7.28 -0.86
CA ALA A 215 -12.74 8.27 -1.30
C ALA A 215 -13.73 8.62 -0.18
N GLU A 216 -14.06 7.65 0.67
CA GLU A 216 -14.92 7.87 1.83
C GLU A 216 -14.18 8.66 2.91
N SER A 217 -12.88 8.43 3.14
CA SER A 217 -12.10 9.21 4.10
C SER A 217 -12.05 10.70 3.73
N ILE A 218 -11.97 11.02 2.43
CA ILE A 218 -12.10 12.41 1.93
C ILE A 218 -13.48 12.99 2.25
N GLU A 219 -14.57 12.26 2.00
CA GLU A 219 -15.93 12.71 2.31
C GLU A 219 -16.12 12.95 3.82
N TRP A 220 -15.64 12.03 4.64
CA TRP A 220 -15.68 12.17 6.10
C TRP A 220 -14.88 13.39 6.55
N TYR A 221 -13.70 13.63 5.98
CA TYR A 221 -12.90 14.81 6.30
C TYR A 221 -13.63 16.11 5.93
N HIS A 222 -14.25 16.17 4.74
CA HIS A 222 -15.04 17.33 4.32
C HIS A 222 -16.18 17.61 5.30
N ARG A 223 -16.93 16.58 5.70
CA ARG A 223 -18.00 16.72 6.69
C ARG A 223 -17.49 17.12 8.06
N TRP A 224 -16.37 16.57 8.51
CA TRP A 224 -15.76 16.95 9.77
C TRP A 224 -15.33 18.43 9.77
N VAL A 225 -14.74 18.91 8.67
CA VAL A 225 -14.39 20.33 8.50
C VAL A 225 -15.63 21.24 8.60
N GLU A 226 -16.75 20.84 8.00
CA GLU A 226 -17.99 21.63 8.03
C GLU A 226 -18.69 21.63 9.39
N THR A 227 -18.64 20.50 10.10
CA THR A 227 -19.49 20.26 11.28
C THR A 227 -18.74 20.30 12.61
N GLY A 228 -17.43 20.07 12.59
CA GLY A 228 -16.63 19.83 13.79
C GLY A 228 -16.98 18.53 14.53
N ASP A 229 -17.75 17.60 13.93
CA ASP A 229 -18.23 16.41 14.62
C ASP A 229 -17.09 15.45 15.00
N VAL A 230 -16.82 15.37 16.31
CA VAL A 230 -15.76 14.54 16.90
C VAL A 230 -15.92 13.05 16.55
N ASN A 231 -17.13 12.57 16.29
CA ASN A 231 -17.35 11.17 15.89
C ASN A 231 -16.83 10.90 14.48
N ILE A 232 -16.92 11.88 13.57
CA ILE A 232 -16.37 11.77 12.22
C ILE A 232 -14.84 11.77 12.29
N LYS A 233 -14.23 12.65 13.11
CA LYS A 233 -12.78 12.61 13.35
C LYS A 233 -12.32 11.26 13.93
N LYS A 234 -13.04 10.72 14.92
CA LYS A 234 -12.76 9.39 15.47
C LYS A 234 -12.86 8.29 14.41
N ARG A 235 -13.83 8.38 13.49
CA ARG A 235 -13.98 7.45 12.37
C ARG A 235 -12.79 7.49 11.42
N ILE A 236 -12.33 8.68 11.05
CA ILE A 236 -11.13 8.88 10.21
C ILE A 236 -9.89 8.29 10.87
N LEU A 237 -9.64 8.61 12.15
CA LEU A 237 -8.51 8.07 12.91
C LEU A 237 -8.56 6.54 12.99
N LYS A 238 -9.75 5.96 13.19
CA LYS A 238 -9.96 4.52 13.22
C LYS A 238 -9.67 3.86 11.87
N TYR A 239 -10.07 4.50 10.78
CA TYR A 239 -9.80 4.02 9.42
C TYR A 239 -8.30 4.01 9.10
N ASN A 240 -7.59 5.09 9.41
CA ASN A 240 -6.15 5.18 9.19
C ASN A 240 -5.37 4.22 10.12
N GLU A 241 -5.80 4.04 11.38
CA GLU A 241 -5.25 3.00 12.25
C GLU A 241 -5.42 1.60 11.64
N ASP A 242 -6.57 1.31 11.03
CA ASP A 242 -6.80 0.04 10.33
C ASP A 242 -5.90 -0.13 9.10
N ASP A 243 -5.60 0.93 8.34
CA ASP A 243 -4.67 0.87 7.21
C ASP A 243 -3.22 0.60 7.67
N CYS A 244 -2.79 1.19 8.80
CA CYS A 244 -1.51 0.85 9.44
C CYS A 244 -1.48 -0.62 9.91
N ILE A 245 -2.54 -1.10 10.58
CA ILE A 245 -2.64 -2.49 11.02
C ILE A 245 -2.68 -3.45 9.83
N ALA A 246 -3.41 -3.13 8.76
CA ALA A 246 -3.48 -3.94 7.55
C ALA A 246 -2.11 -4.11 6.91
N THR A 247 -1.32 -3.04 6.87
CA THR A 247 0.08 -3.07 6.39
C THR A 247 0.92 -4.03 7.24
N ARG A 248 0.75 -4.00 8.56
CA ARG A 248 1.39 -4.92 9.52
C ARG A 248 0.92 -6.37 9.34
N VAL A 249 -0.39 -6.62 9.16
CA VAL A 249 -0.95 -7.95 8.81
C VAL A 249 -0.30 -8.50 7.57
N LEU A 250 -0.21 -7.67 6.53
CA LEU A 250 0.33 -8.10 5.26
C LEU A 250 1.81 -8.47 5.38
N LEU A 251 2.61 -7.67 6.09
CA LEU A 251 4.01 -7.97 6.34
C LEU A 251 4.17 -9.35 7.01
N ASP A 252 3.47 -9.56 8.13
CA ASP A 252 3.56 -10.81 8.88
C ASP A 252 3.08 -12.00 8.04
N GLY A 253 1.99 -11.83 7.31
CA GLY A 253 1.46 -12.86 6.40
C GLY A 253 2.44 -13.21 5.28
N ILE A 254 3.12 -12.21 4.70
CA ILE A 254 4.17 -12.42 3.69
C ILE A 254 5.33 -13.25 4.24
N CYS A 255 5.77 -12.98 5.47
CA CYS A 255 6.86 -13.70 6.12
C CYS A 255 6.54 -15.19 6.35
N LEU A 256 5.26 -15.56 6.36
CA LEU A 256 4.79 -16.94 6.53
C LEU A 256 4.51 -17.66 5.21
N LEU A 257 4.65 -16.98 4.07
CA LEU A 257 4.37 -17.59 2.76
C LEU A 257 5.41 -18.66 2.39
N PRO A 258 4.99 -19.78 1.79
CA PRO A 258 5.93 -20.78 1.30
C PRO A 258 6.73 -20.24 0.11
N LEU A 259 8.03 -20.53 0.07
CA LEU A 259 8.87 -20.28 -1.10
C LEU A 259 8.58 -21.34 -2.17
N GLN A 260 8.16 -20.88 -3.36
CA GLN A 260 7.97 -21.73 -4.52
C GLN A 260 9.08 -21.44 -5.52
N ILE A 261 9.98 -22.42 -5.67
CA ILE A 261 11.15 -22.40 -6.57
C ILE A 261 10.77 -23.10 -7.88
#